data_AF-A0A5N5ZJ24-F1
#
_entry.id   AF-A0A5N5ZJ24-F1
#
_cell.length_a   1.000
_cell.length_b   1.000
_cell.length_c   1.000
_cell.angle_alpha   90.00
_cell.angle_beta   90.00
_cell.angle_gamma   90.00
#
_symmetry.space_group_name_H-M   'P 1'
#
loop_
_entity.id
_entity.type
_entity.pdbx_description
1 polymer ?
#
loop_
_entity_poly.entity_id
_entity_poly.type
_entity_poly.pdbx_seq_one_letter_code
_entity_poly.pdbx_strand_id
1 'polypeptide(L)'
;MSAVQLEMIWQHKQVLPYILNELKQIVERTSPIYQIYLYGSRAKTPLHNWHQLAGKDWDIIMVCKFPIINTHIWTTAKNYHIDLTIISQQQAAKIVTYRKELKELFPNSEFVESIYKNIL
;
A
#
# COMPACT_ATOMS: atom_id res chain seq x y z
N MET A 1 -3.72 11.82 -16.84
CA MET A 1 -4.16 12.07 -15.45
C MET A 1 -5.23 11.05 -15.12
N SER A 2 -5.10 10.31 -14.02
CA SER A 2 -6.14 9.35 -13.59
C SER A 2 -7.42 10.12 -13.21
N ALA A 3 -8.56 9.73 -13.76
CA ALA A 3 -9.85 10.36 -13.49
C ALA A 3 -10.31 10.03 -12.06
N VAL A 4 -10.82 11.02 -11.33
CA VAL A 4 -11.37 10.82 -9.98
C VAL A 4 -12.65 10.01 -10.09
N GLN A 5 -12.63 8.76 -9.63
CA GLN A 5 -13.82 7.89 -9.59
C GLN A 5 -14.53 8.09 -8.25
N LEU A 6 -15.52 8.98 -8.23
CA LEU A 6 -16.31 9.30 -7.03
C LEU A 6 -17.18 8.13 -6.56
N GLU A 7 -17.37 7.09 -7.35
CA GLU A 7 -17.96 5.81 -6.89
C GLU A 7 -16.96 4.92 -6.13
N MET A 8 -15.66 5.22 -6.19
CA MET A 8 -14.58 4.50 -5.47
C MET A 8 -14.22 5.14 -4.12
N ILE A 9 -15.18 5.76 -3.44
CA ILE A 9 -14.92 6.40 -2.13
C ILE A 9 -14.73 5.33 -1.07
N TRP A 10 -13.51 4.81 -0.95
CA TRP A 10 -13.08 4.02 0.20
C TRP A 10 -11.86 4.68 0.87
N GLN A 11 -12.02 4.91 2.17
CA GLN A 11 -11.06 5.57 3.04
C GLN A 11 -10.06 4.55 3.64
N HIS A 12 -8.93 5.08 4.10
CA HIS A 12 -7.83 4.34 4.77
C HIS A 12 -8.31 3.38 5.88
N LYS A 13 -9.43 3.68 6.57
CA LYS A 13 -10.00 2.86 7.65
C LYS A 13 -10.34 1.42 7.23
N GLN A 14 -10.54 1.16 5.94
CA GLN A 14 -10.93 -0.16 5.45
C GLN A 14 -9.87 -0.74 4.50
N VAL A 15 -9.20 0.12 3.72
CA VAL A 15 -8.12 -0.30 2.81
C VAL A 15 -6.87 -0.77 3.57
N LEU A 16 -6.46 -0.05 4.62
CA LEU A 16 -5.24 -0.38 5.35
C LEU A 16 -5.37 -1.71 6.13
N PRO A 17 -6.49 -1.99 6.85
CA PRO A 17 -6.72 -3.32 7.40
C PRO A 17 -6.76 -4.42 6.34
N TYR A 18 -7.30 -4.16 5.15
CA TYR A 18 -7.31 -5.14 4.07
C TYR A 18 -5.88 -5.46 3.58
N ILE A 19 -5.06 -4.43 3.32
CA ILE A 19 -3.66 -4.59 2.91
C ILE A 19 -2.87 -5.38 3.96
N LEU A 20 -2.95 -4.96 5.22
CA LEU A 20 -2.13 -5.51 6.31
C LEU A 20 -2.59 -6.87 6.81
N ASN A 21 -3.85 -7.27 6.56
CA ASN A 21 -4.38 -8.57 6.95
C ASN A 21 -4.63 -9.47 5.75
N GLU A 22 -5.78 -9.30 5.08
CA GLU A 22 -6.25 -10.25 4.07
C GLU A 22 -5.30 -10.38 2.88
N LEU A 23 -4.89 -9.24 2.29
CA LEU A 23 -4.00 -9.24 1.13
C LEU A 23 -2.62 -9.81 1.50
N LYS A 24 -2.07 -9.39 2.64
CA LYS A 24 -0.82 -9.92 3.20
C LYS A 24 -0.90 -11.45 3.34
N GLN A 25 -1.96 -11.96 3.98
CA GLN A 25 -2.15 -13.41 4.15
C GLN A 25 -2.26 -14.16 2.82
N ILE A 26 -2.94 -13.58 1.82
CA ILE A 26 -3.04 -14.19 0.49
C ILE A 26 -1.65 -14.34 -0.14
N VAL A 27 -0.82 -13.30 -0.10
CA VAL A 27 0.53 -13.33 -0.68
C VAL A 27 1.44 -14.27 0.13
N GLU A 28 1.32 -14.27 1.46
CA GLU A 28 2.10 -15.13 2.36
C GLU A 28 1.84 -16.63 2.19
N ARG A 29 0.71 -17.02 1.59
CA ARG A 29 0.48 -18.43 1.18
C ARG A 29 1.48 -18.91 0.14
N THR A 30 2.05 -17.98 -0.64
CA THR A 30 2.97 -18.30 -1.74
C THR A 30 4.42 -17.94 -1.40
N SER A 31 4.64 -16.77 -0.78
CA SER A 31 5.99 -16.27 -0.48
C SER A 31 5.96 -15.43 0.80
N PRO A 32 6.84 -15.69 1.79
CA PRO A 32 6.89 -14.87 3.00
C PRO A 32 7.11 -13.39 2.69
N ILE A 33 6.29 -12.52 3.29
CA ILE A 33 6.44 -11.06 3.22
C ILE A 33 7.36 -10.60 4.34
N TYR A 34 8.37 -9.81 3.98
CA TYR A 34 9.30 -9.18 4.91
C TYR A 34 8.96 -7.73 5.20
N GLN A 35 8.55 -6.97 4.17
CA GLN A 35 8.18 -5.56 4.31
C GLN A 35 7.00 -5.20 3.42
N ILE A 36 6.21 -4.23 3.86
CA ILE A 36 5.17 -3.59 3.06
C ILE A 36 5.44 -2.09 3.08
N TYR A 37 5.53 -1.49 1.89
CA TYR A 37 5.70 -0.06 1.73
C TYR A 37 4.53 0.57 1.00
N LEU A 38 4.11 1.74 1.48
CA LEU A 38 3.29 2.69 0.75
C LEU A 38 4.21 3.62 -0.05
N TYR A 39 3.86 3.86 -1.31
CA TYR A 39 4.51 4.86 -2.15
C TYR A 39 3.48 5.80 -2.81
N GLY A 40 3.92 6.59 -3.78
CA GLY A 40 3.03 7.38 -4.62
C GLY A 40 2.36 8.53 -3.88
N SER A 41 1.14 8.90 -4.28
CA SER A 41 0.50 10.14 -3.81
C SER A 41 0.36 10.17 -2.29
N ARG A 42 -0.10 9.08 -1.68
CA ARG A 42 -0.34 9.00 -0.22
C ARG A 42 0.94 9.03 0.61
N ALA A 43 2.06 8.50 0.09
CA ALA A 43 3.35 8.58 0.78
C ALA A 43 3.94 10.01 0.80
N LYS A 44 3.58 10.83 -0.19
CA LYS A 44 4.05 12.22 -0.35
C LYS A 44 3.17 13.23 0.36
N THR A 45 1.87 12.96 0.46
CA THR A 45 0.90 13.88 1.06
C THR A 45 0.86 13.71 2.58
N PRO A 46 0.96 14.80 3.36
CA PRO A 46 0.76 14.75 4.81
C PRO A 46 -0.61 14.16 5.18
N LEU A 47 -0.69 13.41 6.29
CA LEU A 47 -1.89 12.68 6.71
C LEU A 47 -3.16 13.55 6.78
N HIS A 48 -3.04 14.77 7.30
CA HIS A 48 -4.18 15.71 7.40
C HIS A 48 -4.77 16.10 6.03
N ASN A 49 -3.99 15.98 4.95
CA ASN A 49 -4.41 16.27 3.58
C ASN A 49 -4.86 15.03 2.80
N TRP A 50 -4.91 13.85 3.41
CA TRP A 50 -5.33 12.62 2.71
C TRP A 50 -6.78 12.66 2.23
N HIS A 51 -7.62 13.54 2.81
CA HIS A 51 -8.98 13.78 2.31
C HIS A 51 -9.01 14.23 0.83
N GLN A 52 -7.97 14.92 0.37
CA GLN A 52 -7.81 15.36 -1.03
C GLN A 52 -7.45 14.22 -1.99
N LEU A 53 -7.11 13.05 -1.46
CA LEU A 53 -6.77 11.84 -2.22
C LEU A 53 -7.93 10.84 -2.26
N ALA A 54 -9.14 11.26 -1.87
CA ALA A 54 -10.34 10.44 -2.02
C ALA A 54 -10.52 9.98 -3.48
N GLY A 55 -10.87 8.71 -3.67
CA GLY A 55 -11.02 8.10 -5.00
C GLY A 55 -9.71 7.80 -5.74
N LYS A 56 -8.54 8.12 -5.16
CA LYS A 56 -7.24 7.69 -5.70
C LYS A 56 -6.85 6.30 -5.20
N ASP A 57 -6.04 5.63 -5.99
CA ASP A 57 -5.43 4.33 -5.78
C ASP A 57 -4.37 4.28 -4.67
N TRP A 58 -4.16 3.09 -4.13
CA TRP A 58 -3.14 2.79 -3.14
C TRP A 58 -1.96 2.09 -3.81
N ASP A 59 -0.85 2.81 -3.87
CA ASP A 59 0.42 2.33 -4.39
C ASP A 59 1.18 1.52 -3.32
N ILE A 60 1.24 0.20 -3.46
CA ILE A 60 1.81 -0.71 -2.45
C ILE A 60 2.95 -1.55 -3.03
N ILE A 61 4.06 -1.65 -2.29
CA ILE A 61 5.13 -2.61 -2.55
C ILE A 61 5.12 -3.66 -1.43
N MET A 62 5.11 -4.94 -1.80
CA MET A 62 5.35 -6.05 -0.89
C MET A 62 6.70 -6.69 -1.22
N VAL A 63 7.59 -6.72 -0.23
CA VAL A 63 8.90 -7.34 -0.35
C VAL A 63 8.81 -8.77 0.14
N CYS A 64 9.07 -9.71 -0.75
CA CYS A 64 8.98 -11.14 -0.47
C CYS A 64 10.33 -11.85 -0.64
N LYS A 65 10.42 -13.09 -0.14
CA LYS A 65 11.61 -13.95 -0.35
C LYS A 65 11.83 -14.29 -1.82
N PHE A 66 10.77 -14.71 -2.49
CA PHE A 66 10.75 -14.99 -3.92
C PHE A 66 9.78 -14.02 -4.60
N PRO A 67 10.21 -13.29 -5.66
CA PRO A 67 9.34 -12.35 -6.34
C PRO A 67 8.23 -13.12 -7.07
N ILE A 68 6.99 -12.70 -6.84
CA ILE A 68 5.86 -13.10 -7.68
C ILE A 68 5.76 -12.00 -8.73
N ILE A 69 6.10 -12.28 -9.99
CA ILE A 69 6.14 -11.24 -11.02
C ILE A 69 4.73 -10.69 -11.25
N ASN A 70 4.57 -9.43 -10.85
CA ASN A 70 3.50 -8.47 -11.13
C ASN A 70 2.07 -9.02 -11.17
N THR A 71 1.33 -8.78 -10.09
CA THR A 71 -0.13 -8.89 -10.11
C THR A 71 -0.70 -7.50 -9.89
N HIS A 72 -1.18 -6.86 -10.96
CA HIS A 72 -2.10 -5.73 -10.84
C HIS A 72 -3.42 -6.28 -10.27
N ILE A 73 -3.46 -6.47 -8.95
CA ILE A 73 -4.61 -7.07 -8.27
C ILE A 73 -5.74 -6.03 -8.26
N TRP A 74 -6.64 -6.18 -9.23
CA TRP A 74 -7.95 -5.53 -9.21
C TRP A 74 -8.93 -6.38 -8.42
N THR A 75 -9.37 -5.86 -7.27
CA THR A 75 -10.46 -6.46 -6.50
C THR A 75 -11.70 -5.57 -6.61
N THR A 76 -12.57 -5.91 -7.56
CA THR A 76 -13.92 -5.32 -7.70
C THR A 76 -14.84 -5.69 -6.53
N ALA A 77 -14.54 -6.77 -5.79
CA ALA A 77 -15.38 -7.26 -4.68
C ALA A 77 -15.46 -6.29 -3.49
N LYS A 78 -14.46 -5.42 -3.30
CA LYS A 78 -14.38 -4.47 -2.18
C LYS A 78 -14.25 -3.00 -2.62
N ASN A 79 -14.34 -2.72 -3.92
CA ASN A 79 -14.13 -1.39 -4.50
C ASN A 79 -12.80 -0.72 -4.10
N TYR A 80 -11.71 -1.49 -4.00
CA TYR A 80 -10.36 -0.97 -3.76
C TYR A 80 -9.56 -0.96 -5.05
N HIS A 81 -8.92 0.18 -5.35
CA HIS A 81 -7.86 0.24 -6.35
C HIS A 81 -6.51 0.22 -5.64
N ILE A 82 -5.81 -0.91 -5.72
CA ILE A 82 -4.47 -1.09 -5.18
C ILE A 82 -3.54 -1.42 -6.34
N ASP A 83 -2.55 -0.57 -6.57
CA ASP A 83 -1.45 -0.90 -7.46
C ASP A 83 -0.40 -1.66 -6.64
N LEU A 84 -0.37 -2.98 -6.80
CA LEU A 84 0.46 -3.87 -5.99
C LEU A 84 1.70 -4.31 -6.78
N THR A 85 2.86 -3.93 -6.26
CA THR A 85 4.17 -4.37 -6.75
C THR A 85 4.76 -5.39 -5.78
N ILE A 86 5.00 -6.63 -6.23
CA ILE A 86 5.66 -7.67 -5.41
C ILE A 86 7.08 -7.89 -5.93
N ILE A 87 8.07 -7.74 -5.05
CA ILE A 87 9.50 -7.77 -5.41
C ILE A 87 10.31 -8.60 -4.43
N SER A 88 11.55 -8.94 -4.82
CA SER A 88 12.50 -9.59 -3.92
C SER A 88 13.22 -8.58 -3.02
N GLN A 89 13.82 -9.05 -1.92
CA GLN A 89 14.66 -8.23 -1.04
C GLN A 89 15.82 -7.54 -1.79
N GLN A 90 16.42 -8.22 -2.77
CA GLN A 90 17.50 -7.65 -3.60
C GLN A 90 17.02 -6.45 -4.44
N GLN A 91 15.81 -6.52 -4.98
CA GLN A 91 15.20 -5.42 -5.73
C GLN A 91 14.77 -4.30 -4.77
N ALA A 92 14.22 -4.65 -3.61
CA ALA A 92 13.81 -3.69 -2.59
C ALA A 92 14.98 -2.83 -2.10
N ALA A 93 16.15 -3.42 -1.88
CA ALA A 93 17.35 -2.68 -1.48
C ALA A 93 17.67 -1.54 -2.45
N LYS A 94 17.56 -1.77 -3.77
CA LYS A 94 17.75 -0.72 -4.79
C LYS A 94 16.66 0.35 -4.69
N ILE A 95 15.40 -0.06 -4.58
CA ILE A 95 14.26 0.88 -4.54
C ILE A 95 14.32 1.78 -3.31
N VAL A 96 14.64 1.23 -2.13
CA VAL A 96 14.77 1.99 -0.89
C VAL A 96 15.91 3.01 -0.97
N THR A 97 17.01 2.70 -1.66
CA THR A 97 18.09 3.65 -1.87
C THR A 97 17.68 4.85 -2.74
N TYR A 98 16.84 4.66 -3.76
CA TYR A 98 16.53 5.71 -4.74
C TYR A 98 15.18 6.42 -4.53
N ARG A 99 14.19 5.78 -3.91
CA ARG A 99 12.88 6.39 -3.65
C ARG A 99 12.85 6.99 -2.25
N LYS A 100 12.95 8.32 -2.19
CA LYS A 100 12.87 9.09 -0.93
C LYS A 100 11.49 9.10 -0.27
N GLU A 101 10.45 8.74 -1.01
CA GLU A 101 9.04 8.89 -0.60
C GLU A 101 8.39 7.50 -0.42
N LEU A 102 9.01 6.68 0.42
CA LEU A 102 8.46 5.41 0.88
C LEU A 102 8.05 5.54 2.35
N LYS A 103 6.88 4.99 2.68
CA LYS A 103 6.43 4.86 4.06
C LYS A 103 6.27 3.39 4.39
N GLU A 104 6.98 2.92 5.40
CA GLU A 104 6.85 1.53 5.85
C GLU A 104 5.51 1.34 6.57
N LEU A 105 4.76 0.33 6.14
CA LEU A 105 3.50 -0.11 6.77
C LEU A 105 3.69 -1.39 7.60
N PHE A 106 4.70 -2.18 7.26
CA PHE A 106 5.07 -3.41 7.95
C PHE A 106 6.58 -3.66 7.76
N PRO A 107 7.31 -4.09 8.80
CA PRO A 107 6.80 -4.44 10.14
C PRO A 107 6.62 -3.23 11.09
N ASN A 108 7.17 -2.05 10.78
CA ASN A 108 7.05 -0.90 11.68
C ASN A 108 5.62 -0.35 11.74
N SER A 109 5.05 -0.28 12.95
CA SER A 109 3.70 0.21 13.21
C SER A 109 3.62 1.72 13.40
N GLU A 110 4.72 2.46 13.61
CA GLU A 110 4.67 3.89 13.96
C GLU A 110 3.89 4.72 12.94
N PHE A 111 4.15 4.52 11.64
CA PHE A 111 3.44 5.24 10.60
C PHE A 111 1.96 4.80 10.53
N VAL A 112 1.69 3.50 10.69
CA VAL A 112 0.32 2.96 10.74
C VAL A 112 -0.47 3.53 11.91
N GLU A 113 0.11 3.58 13.10
CA GLU A 113 -0.48 4.19 14.29
C GLU A 113 -0.74 5.68 14.09
N SER A 114 0.18 6.39 13.43
CA SER A 114 -0.01 7.81 13.13
C SER A 114 -1.21 8.05 12.21
N ILE A 115 -1.48 7.15 11.25
CA ILE A 115 -2.68 7.19 10.40
C ILE A 115 -3.94 7.06 11.26
N TYR A 116 -3.98 6.09 12.18
CA TYR A 116 -5.16 5.90 13.04
C TYR A 116 -5.38 7.05 14.04
N LYS A 117 -4.31 7.67 14.55
CA LYS A 117 -4.37 8.77 15.52
C LYS A 117 -4.77 10.12 14.91
N ASN A 118 -4.35 10.41 13.68
CA ASN A 118 -4.56 11.73 13.05
C ASN A 118 -5.85 11.84 12.23
N ILE A 119 -6.66 10.78 12.19
CA ILE A 119 -7.86 10.71 11.33
C ILE A 119 -9.11 10.22 12.11
N LEU A 120 -9.04 10.29 13.44
CA LEU A 120 -10.18 10.33 14.37
C LEU A 120 -10.35 11.78 14.85
#